data_AF-A0A944F191-F1
#
_entry.id   AF-A0A944F191-F1
#
_cell.length_a   1.000
_cell.length_b   1.000
_cell.length_c   1.000
_cell.angle_alpha   90.00
_cell.angle_beta   90.00
_cell.angle_gamma   90.00
#
_symmetry.space_group_name_H-M   'P 1'
#
loop_
_entity.id
_entity.type
_entity.pdbx_description
1 polymer ?
#
loop_
_entity_poly.entity_id
_entity_poly.type
_entity_poly.pdbx_seq_one_letter_code
_entity_poly.pdbx_strand_id
1 'polypeptide(L)'
;MTADQRIAFRLDEHPMSRTWAAKGWTALAALDSYAAAAKAGFNGGFYQFCTSPPAGAKPYPAKQIAMTESAPTMEQYGHERVFPMPGGERAEMQAHLKLAARGAIAPRVYFLDEVKGAGRLVVGYVGPHLTNMMTN
;
A
#
# COMPACT_ATOMS: atom_id res chain seq x y z
N MET A 1 -10.64 2.17 -4.78
CA MET A 1 -9.25 2.48 -5.21
C MET A 1 -9.27 3.79 -5.96
N THR A 2 -8.31 4.68 -5.71
CA THR A 2 -8.19 6.01 -6.35
C THR A 2 -6.86 6.20 -7.07
N ALA A 3 -5.95 5.23 -6.99
CA ALA A 3 -4.66 5.24 -7.67
C ALA A 3 -4.78 5.45 -9.19
N ASP A 4 -3.91 6.31 -9.73
CA ASP A 4 -3.80 6.55 -11.17
C ASP A 4 -3.22 5.32 -11.88
N GLN A 5 -4.05 4.66 -12.68
CA GLN A 5 -3.69 3.42 -13.37
C GLN A 5 -2.55 3.60 -14.36
N ARG A 6 -2.36 4.81 -14.92
CA ARG A 6 -1.27 5.08 -15.88
C ARG A 6 0.11 4.93 -15.25
N ILE A 7 0.23 5.17 -13.95
CA ILE A 7 1.48 4.96 -13.22
C ILE A 7 1.79 3.46 -13.13
N ALA A 8 0.78 2.65 -12.81
CA ALA A 8 0.93 1.20 -12.72
C ALA A 8 1.26 0.57 -14.09
N PHE A 9 0.66 1.06 -15.19
CA PHE A 9 0.93 0.56 -16.54
C PHE A 9 2.40 0.70 -16.96
N ARG A 10 3.12 1.70 -16.44
CA ARG A 10 4.57 1.83 -16.69
C ARG A 10 5.40 0.66 -16.15
N LEU A 11 4.84 -0.15 -15.24
CA LEU A 11 5.49 -1.34 -14.73
C LEU A 11 5.41 -2.53 -15.71
N ASP A 12 4.49 -2.50 -16.68
CA ASP A 12 4.21 -3.64 -17.56
C ASP A 12 5.35 -3.94 -18.53
N GLU A 13 6.14 -2.93 -18.89
CA GLU A 13 7.30 -3.04 -19.76
C GLU A 13 8.49 -3.76 -19.10
N HIS A 14 8.46 -3.92 -17.78
CA HIS A 14 9.58 -4.52 -17.05
C HIS A 14 9.51 -6.06 -17.08
N PRO A 15 10.64 -6.79 -17.22
CA PRO A 15 10.64 -8.26 -17.23
C PRO A 15 10.03 -8.95 -15.99
N MET A 16 9.97 -8.23 -14.87
CA MET A 16 9.36 -8.69 -13.61
C MET A 16 7.88 -8.29 -13.45
N SER A 17 7.26 -7.66 -14.46
CA SER A 17 5.88 -7.16 -14.42
C SER A 17 4.89 -8.24 -13.96
N ARG A 18 4.98 -9.46 -14.52
CA ARG A 18 4.13 -10.59 -14.12
C ARG A 18 4.26 -10.94 -12.64
N THR A 19 5.49 -10.95 -12.11
CA THR A 19 5.74 -11.21 -10.68
C THR A 19 5.17 -10.09 -9.81
N TRP A 20 5.35 -8.84 -10.21
CA TRP A 20 4.82 -7.69 -9.48
C TRP A 20 3.29 -7.63 -9.53
N ALA A 21 2.67 -7.95 -10.65
CA ALA A 21 1.22 -8.05 -10.79
C ALA A 21 0.64 -9.12 -9.87
N ALA A 22 1.24 -10.31 -9.82
CA ALA A 22 0.81 -11.38 -8.91
C ALA A 22 0.92 -10.95 -7.43
N LYS A 23 2.02 -10.27 -7.06
CA LYS A 23 2.17 -9.75 -5.70
C LYS A 23 1.23 -8.58 -5.40
N GLY A 24 0.94 -7.75 -6.39
CA GLY A 24 -0.03 -6.66 -6.31
C GLY A 24 -1.43 -7.20 -6.05
N TRP A 25 -1.82 -8.27 -6.74
CA TRP A 25 -3.07 -8.97 -6.46
C TRP A 25 -3.12 -9.49 -5.02
N THR A 26 -2.07 -10.18 -4.55
CA THR A 26 -2.00 -10.66 -3.15
C THR A 26 -2.08 -9.50 -2.15
N ALA A 27 -1.43 -8.37 -2.44
CA ALA A 27 -1.48 -7.18 -1.60
C ALA A 27 -2.91 -6.60 -1.51
N LEU A 28 -3.58 -6.42 -2.64
CA LEU A 28 -4.96 -5.92 -2.69
C LEU A 28 -5.95 -6.88 -2.01
N ALA A 29 -5.80 -8.19 -2.23
CA ALA A 29 -6.62 -9.21 -1.57
C ALA A 29 -6.43 -9.23 -0.05
N ALA A 30 -5.23 -8.91 0.45
CA ALA A 30 -4.97 -8.81 1.88
C ALA A 30 -5.64 -7.56 2.49
N LEU A 31 -5.56 -6.42 1.81
CA LEU A 31 -6.23 -5.19 2.23
C LEU A 31 -7.76 -5.34 2.26
N ASP A 32 -8.33 -6.01 1.25
CA ASP A 32 -9.75 -6.35 1.21
C ASP A 32 -10.14 -7.31 2.34
N SER A 33 -9.35 -8.36 2.57
CA SER A 33 -9.57 -9.31 3.67
C SER A 33 -9.50 -8.63 5.04
N TYR A 34 -8.62 -7.65 5.22
CA TYR A 34 -8.56 -6.84 6.43
C TYR A 34 -9.81 -5.97 6.60
N ALA A 35 -10.23 -5.26 5.56
CA ALA A 35 -11.43 -4.42 5.62
C ALA A 35 -12.68 -5.26 5.97
N ALA A 36 -12.80 -6.47 5.40
CA ALA A 36 -13.85 -7.42 5.75
C ALA A 36 -13.76 -7.88 7.22
N ALA A 37 -12.57 -8.23 7.71
CA ALA A 37 -12.37 -8.65 9.09
C ALA A 37 -12.70 -7.52 10.09
N ALA A 38 -12.29 -6.29 9.78
CA ALA A 38 -12.59 -5.12 10.60
C ALA A 38 -14.09 -4.83 10.66
N LYS A 39 -14.80 -4.95 9.53
CA LYS A 39 -16.27 -4.87 9.49
C LYS A 39 -16.94 -5.98 10.31
N ALA A 40 -16.32 -7.15 10.41
CA ALA A 40 -16.77 -8.27 11.24
C ALA A 40 -16.36 -8.16 12.73
N GLY A 41 -15.74 -7.04 13.13
CA GLY A 41 -15.40 -6.76 14.53
C GLY A 41 -13.93 -6.98 14.92
N PHE A 42 -13.03 -7.27 13.96
CA PHE A 42 -11.60 -7.28 14.24
C PHE A 42 -11.14 -5.91 14.74
N ASN A 43 -10.61 -5.86 15.96
CA ASN A 43 -10.13 -4.62 16.58
C ASN A 43 -8.61 -4.55 16.54
N GLY A 44 -8.07 -4.08 15.41
CA GLY A 44 -6.64 -3.88 15.20
C GLY A 44 -6.38 -3.16 13.87
N GLY A 45 -5.14 -2.71 13.66
CA GLY A 45 -4.72 -2.14 12.37
C GLY A 45 -4.28 -3.21 11.37
N PHE A 46 -4.07 -2.82 10.10
CA PHE A 46 -3.65 -3.76 9.04
C PHE A 46 -2.39 -4.58 9.37
N TYR A 47 -1.39 -3.98 10.01
CA TYR A 47 -0.17 -4.70 10.41
C TYR A 47 -0.48 -5.81 11.43
N GLN A 48 -1.30 -5.51 12.45
CA GLN A 48 -1.73 -6.49 13.45
C GLN A 48 -2.55 -7.61 12.81
N PHE A 49 -3.43 -7.27 11.86
CA PHE A 49 -4.15 -8.25 11.05
C PHE A 49 -3.20 -9.19 10.32
N CYS A 50 -2.10 -8.69 9.77
CA CYS A 50 -1.13 -9.52 9.06
C CYS A 50 -0.26 -10.40 9.98
N THR A 51 -0.01 -9.97 11.22
CA THR A 51 0.81 -10.74 12.18
C THR A 51 0.01 -11.70 13.03
N SER A 52 -1.28 -11.44 13.21
CA SER A 52 -2.20 -12.27 14.00
C SER A 52 -3.56 -12.37 13.29
N PRO A 53 -3.59 -12.98 12.09
CA PRO A 53 -4.78 -13.03 11.26
C PRO A 53 -5.88 -13.88 11.90
N PRO A 54 -7.15 -13.45 11.83
CA PRO A 54 -8.29 -14.33 12.10
C PRO A 54 -8.30 -15.58 11.20
N ALA A 55 -9.01 -16.63 11.61
CA ALA A 55 -9.14 -17.84 10.80
C ALA A 55 -9.73 -17.54 9.40
N GLY A 56 -9.14 -18.10 8.36
CA GLY A 56 -9.57 -17.89 6.97
C GLY A 56 -9.18 -16.54 6.36
N ALA A 57 -8.50 -15.66 7.10
CA ALA A 57 -8.01 -14.40 6.58
C ALA A 57 -6.84 -14.57 5.61
N LYS A 58 -6.62 -13.55 4.76
CA LYS A 58 -5.53 -13.52 3.77
C LYS A 58 -4.48 -12.47 4.19
N PRO A 59 -3.53 -12.79 5.09
CA PRO A 59 -2.52 -11.82 5.51
C PRO A 59 -1.49 -11.53 4.40
N TYR A 60 -0.89 -10.35 4.45
CA TYR A 60 0.31 -10.04 3.66
C TYR A 60 1.57 -10.29 4.50
N PRO A 61 2.72 -10.66 3.89
CA PRO A 61 3.95 -10.90 4.66
C PRO A 61 4.39 -9.63 5.43
N ALA A 62 4.46 -9.71 6.75
CA ALA A 62 4.75 -8.55 7.62
C ALA A 62 6.04 -7.81 7.26
N LYS A 63 7.08 -8.53 6.79
CA LYS A 63 8.35 -7.95 6.35
C LYS A 63 8.23 -7.05 5.09
N GLN A 64 7.12 -7.15 4.37
CA GLN A 64 6.81 -6.36 3.18
C GLN A 64 5.80 -5.23 3.50
N ILE A 65 5.52 -4.96 4.77
CA ILE A 65 4.63 -3.89 5.22
C ILE A 65 5.48 -2.80 5.88
N ALA A 66 5.18 -1.55 5.56
CA ALA A 66 5.64 -0.39 6.33
C ALA A 66 4.41 0.45 6.65
N MET A 67 4.18 0.75 7.93
CA MET A 67 3.03 1.56 8.34
C MET A 67 3.32 3.06 8.31
N THR A 68 4.59 3.44 8.27
CA THR A 68 5.05 4.82 8.19
C THR A 68 6.22 4.92 7.21
N GLU A 69 6.43 6.11 6.69
CA GLU A 69 7.65 6.45 5.94
C GLU A 69 8.73 6.95 6.90
N SER A 70 9.98 7.01 6.44
CA SER A 70 11.03 7.57 7.30
C SER A 70 10.87 9.09 7.44
N ALA A 71 11.11 9.62 8.63
CA ALA A 71 10.99 11.05 8.90
C ALA A 71 11.80 11.93 7.92
N PRO A 72 13.07 11.61 7.60
CA PRO A 72 13.83 12.39 6.60
C PRO A 72 13.19 12.38 5.20
N THR A 73 12.63 11.24 4.79
CA THR A 73 11.93 11.14 3.50
C THR A 73 10.65 11.97 3.50
N MET A 74 9.91 11.99 4.61
CA MET A 74 8.70 12.81 4.73
C MET A 74 9.03 14.31 4.76
N GLU A 75 10.10 14.71 5.44
CA GLU A 75 10.55 16.10 5.47
C GLU A 75 10.90 16.63 4.07
N GLN A 76 11.62 15.84 3.27
CA GLN A 76 12.09 16.28 1.96
C GLN A 76 11.10 15.97 0.81
N TYR A 77 10.42 14.82 0.87
CA TYR A 77 9.62 14.25 -0.23
C TYR A 77 8.20 13.86 0.19
N GLY A 78 7.70 14.36 1.34
CA GLY A 78 6.36 14.06 1.82
C GLY A 78 5.25 14.45 0.83
N HIS A 79 5.47 15.50 0.04
CA HIS A 79 4.53 15.95 -0.99
C HIS A 79 4.23 14.90 -2.07
N GLU A 80 5.15 13.96 -2.35
CA GLU A 80 4.91 12.84 -3.27
C GLU A 80 3.96 11.77 -2.71
N ARG A 81 3.75 11.77 -1.39
CA ARG A 81 2.91 10.79 -0.67
C ARG A 81 1.50 11.31 -0.41
N VAL A 82 1.12 12.39 -1.09
CA VAL A 82 -0.23 12.96 -1.03
C VAL A 82 -1.00 12.47 -2.25
N PHE A 83 -2.02 11.63 -2.05
CA PHE A 83 -2.75 10.94 -3.13
C PHE A 83 -4.23 11.32 -3.17
N PRO A 84 -4.91 11.18 -4.32
CA PRO A 84 -6.34 11.43 -4.42
C PRO A 84 -7.15 10.48 -3.54
N MET A 85 -8.22 11.02 -2.96
CA MET A 85 -9.21 10.32 -2.16
C MET A 85 -10.58 10.31 -2.87
N PRO A 86 -11.53 9.43 -2.47
CA PRO A 86 -12.87 9.44 -3.03
C PRO A 86 -13.62 10.69 -2.58
N GLY A 87 -13.89 11.59 -3.52
CA GLY A 87 -14.44 12.93 -3.26
C GLY A 87 -13.61 14.05 -3.87
N GLY A 88 -12.38 13.74 -4.33
CA GLY A 88 -11.49 14.67 -5.01
C GLY A 88 -10.53 15.39 -4.06
N GLU A 89 -10.71 15.25 -2.75
CA GLU A 89 -9.73 15.63 -1.75
C GLU A 89 -8.45 14.80 -1.91
N ARG A 90 -7.35 15.27 -1.29
CA ARG A 90 -6.08 14.56 -1.28
C ARG A 90 -5.65 14.34 0.16
N ALA A 91 -5.06 13.18 0.42
CA ALA A 91 -4.58 12.82 1.74
C ALA A 91 -3.15 12.28 1.66
N GLU A 92 -2.37 12.57 2.70
CA GLU A 92 -1.08 11.92 2.91
C GLU A 92 -1.29 10.44 3.22
N MET A 93 -0.55 9.56 2.54
CA MET A 93 -0.52 8.13 2.81
C MET A 93 0.92 7.70 2.97
N GLN A 94 1.30 7.32 4.18
CA GLN A 94 2.63 6.79 4.45
C GLN A 94 2.66 5.25 4.43
N ALA A 95 1.57 4.62 4.85
CA ALA A 95 1.49 3.17 4.93
C ALA A 95 1.56 2.56 3.51
N HIS A 96 2.42 1.56 3.35
CA HIS A 96 2.64 0.95 2.05
C HIS A 96 3.09 -0.51 2.10
N LEU A 97 2.80 -1.22 1.01
CA LEU A 97 3.17 -2.62 0.78
C LEU A 97 4.26 -2.70 -0.28
N LYS A 98 5.24 -3.59 -0.07
CA LYS A 98 6.38 -3.79 -0.96
C LYS A 98 6.10 -4.95 -1.93
N LEU A 99 6.04 -4.66 -3.23
CA LEU A 99 5.91 -5.70 -4.26
C LEU A 99 7.29 -6.27 -4.64
N ALA A 100 8.36 -5.52 -4.35
CA ALA A 100 9.72 -6.00 -4.41
C ALA A 100 10.56 -5.43 -3.26
N ALA A 101 11.42 -6.27 -2.70
CA ALA A 101 12.30 -5.89 -1.60
C ALA A 101 13.59 -5.21 -2.06
N ARG A 102 13.98 -5.37 -3.33
CA ARG A 102 15.23 -4.87 -3.94
C ARG A 102 14.99 -4.54 -5.42
N GLY A 103 15.92 -3.78 -6.00
CA GLY A 103 15.91 -3.38 -7.41
C GLY A 103 15.57 -1.90 -7.60
N ALA A 104 15.96 -1.34 -8.74
CA ALA A 104 15.84 0.10 -9.01
C ALA A 104 14.38 0.60 -8.97
N ILE A 105 13.43 -0.19 -9.46
CA ILE A 105 12.01 0.21 -9.52
C ILE A 105 11.24 -0.11 -8.22
N ALA A 106 11.59 -1.20 -7.53
CA ALA A 106 10.99 -1.72 -6.29
C ALA A 106 9.52 -1.30 -5.99
N PRO A 107 8.52 -1.72 -6.80
CA PRO A 107 7.18 -1.15 -6.77
C PRO A 107 6.47 -1.25 -5.41
N ARG A 108 5.62 -0.27 -5.12
CA ARG A 108 4.88 -0.11 -3.86
C ARG A 108 3.38 0.13 -4.09
N VAL A 109 2.59 -0.25 -3.08
CA VAL A 109 1.16 0.07 -2.97
C VAL A 109 0.99 0.94 -1.74
N TYR A 110 0.64 2.23 -1.89
CA TYR A 110 0.33 3.11 -0.74
C TYR A 110 -1.17 3.11 -0.47
N PHE A 111 -1.51 3.11 0.81
CA PHE A 111 -2.90 3.09 1.25
C PHE A 111 -3.11 3.92 2.51
N LEU A 112 -4.36 4.36 2.69
CA LEU A 112 -4.88 4.97 3.90
C LEU A 112 -5.90 4.03 4.55
N ASP A 113 -5.66 3.72 5.83
CA ASP A 113 -6.58 2.95 6.65
C ASP A 113 -7.53 3.91 7.38
N GLU A 114 -8.73 4.11 6.83
CA GLU A 114 -9.79 4.88 7.46
C GLU A 114 -10.89 3.97 8.02
N VAL A 115 -10.60 2.68 8.26
CA VAL A 115 -11.66 1.71 8.60
C VAL A 115 -12.32 2.03 9.94
N LYS A 116 -11.58 2.62 10.88
CA LYS A 116 -12.12 3.09 12.18
C LYS A 116 -12.87 4.43 12.10
N GLY A 117 -12.67 5.21 11.04
CA GLY A 117 -13.31 6.51 10.84
C GLY A 117 -14.43 6.44 9.82
N ALA A 118 -14.06 6.37 8.54
CA ALA A 118 -14.98 6.33 7.41
C ALA A 118 -15.42 4.91 7.00
N GLY A 119 -14.99 3.87 7.72
CA GLY A 119 -15.38 2.48 7.42
C GLY A 119 -14.77 1.93 6.14
N ARG A 120 -13.72 2.57 5.61
CA ARG A 120 -13.11 2.25 4.31
C ARG A 120 -11.59 2.22 4.36
N LEU A 121 -10.99 1.50 3.42
CA LEU A 121 -9.56 1.56 3.13
C LEU A 121 -9.37 2.10 1.71
N VAL A 122 -8.45 3.04 1.54
CA VAL A 122 -8.21 3.69 0.24
C VAL A 122 -6.81 3.37 -0.25
N VAL A 123 -6.70 2.72 -1.41
CA VAL A 123 -5.43 2.59 -2.14
C VAL A 123 -5.26 3.79 -3.07
N GLY A 124 -4.31 4.67 -2.75
CA GLY A 124 -4.05 5.92 -3.46
C GLY A 124 -2.91 5.86 -4.47
N TYR A 125 -2.05 4.83 -4.41
CA TYR A 125 -0.95 4.67 -5.35
C TYR A 125 -0.56 3.21 -5.55
N VAL A 126 -0.28 2.85 -6.81
CA VAL A 126 0.38 1.60 -7.21
C VAL A 126 1.40 1.98 -8.28
N GLY A 127 2.68 1.76 -8.02
CA GLY A 127 3.71 2.22 -8.95
C GLY A 127 5.13 1.98 -8.45
N PRO A 128 6.14 2.51 -9.16
CA PRO A 128 7.53 2.51 -8.72
C PRO A 128 7.71 3.06 -7.30
N HIS A 129 8.82 2.72 -6.67
CA HIS A 129 9.23 3.38 -5.44
C HIS A 129 9.32 4.89 -5.65
N LEU A 130 8.68 5.67 -4.78
CA LEU A 130 8.76 7.12 -4.79
C LEU A 130 10.13 7.60 -4.33
N THR A 131 10.46 8.86 -4.59
CA THR A 131 11.75 9.42 -4.18
C THR A 131 11.95 9.25 -2.67
N ASN A 132 13.17 8.90 -2.28
CA ASN A 132 13.57 8.79 -0.88
C ASN A 132 15.04 9.20 -0.70
N MET A 133 15.55 9.11 0.53
CA MET A 133 16.95 9.46 0.84
C MET A 133 18.02 8.53 0.23
N MET A 134 17.60 7.41 -0.38
CA MET A 134 18.48 6.37 -0.90
C MET A 134 18.20 6.02 -2.38
N THR A 135 17.36 6.79 -3.08
CA THR A 135 17.11 6.55 -4.49
C THR A 135 18.34 6.98 -5.29
N ASN A 136 19.12 5.98 -5.72
CA ASN A 136 20.07 6.05 -6.84
C ASN A 136 19.34 6.38 -8.15
#